data_AF-A0A8H7BJ85-F1
#
_entry.id   AF-A0A8H7BJ85-F1
#
_cell.length_a   1.000
_cell.length_b   1.000
_cell.length_c   1.000
_cell.angle_alpha   90.00
_cell.angle_beta   90.00
_cell.angle_gamma   90.00
#
_symmetry.space_group_name_H-M   'P 1'
#
loop_
_entity.id
_entity.type
_entity.pdbx_description
1 polymer ?
#
loop_
_entity_poly.entity_id
_entity_poly.type
_entity_poly.pdbx_seq_one_letter_code
_entity_poly.pdbx_strand_id
1 'polypeptide(L)'
;MASNPDIPIVEVSTFAHEDLKLHTKLGEALAPLRDQGVVIIGSGSAVHNLRYLRSHDPSILPDYVVEFDKLLEKYATELKGDERKTKANTLDEHPYYRDCHPTAEHLVPFHTAAGAAGEDTGIKLVEEYVSTLSWSSYGFGLAADTKLPNYAS
;
A
#
# COMPACT_ATOMS: atom_id res chain seq x y z
N MET A 1 -10.53 -2.61 14.29
CA MET A 1 -11.58 -1.59 14.08
C MET A 1 -12.83 -2.01 14.83
N ALA A 2 -13.35 -1.18 15.73
CA ALA A 2 -14.74 -1.35 16.16
C ALA A 2 -15.64 -1.02 14.95
N SER A 3 -16.57 -1.90 14.60
CA SER A 3 -17.50 -1.64 13.51
C SER A 3 -18.33 -0.40 13.84
N ASN A 4 -18.29 0.60 12.95
CA ASN A 4 -19.20 1.74 13.00
C ASN A 4 -20.08 1.68 11.74
N PRO A 5 -21.34 1.23 11.84
CA PRO A 5 -22.23 1.08 10.69
C PRO A 5 -22.67 2.41 10.07
N ASP A 6 -22.42 3.54 10.75
CA ASP A 6 -22.86 4.86 10.32
C ASP A 6 -21.89 5.55 9.37
N ILE A 7 -20.74 4.94 9.06
CA ILE A 7 -19.77 5.48 8.09
C ILE A 7 -20.15 4.98 6.68
N PRO A 8 -20.57 5.86 5.75
CA PRO A 8 -20.86 5.46 4.38
C PRO A 8 -19.61 4.96 3.67
N ILE A 9 -19.74 3.87 2.91
CA ILE A 9 -18.65 3.26 2.14
C ILE A 9 -19.01 3.31 0.65
N VAL A 10 -18.04 3.70 -0.17
CA VAL A 10 -18.10 3.58 -1.62
C VAL A 10 -16.97 2.66 -2.06
N GLU A 11 -17.31 1.60 -2.78
CA GLU A 11 -16.34 0.67 -3.35
C GLU A 11 -15.93 1.13 -4.74
N VAL A 12 -14.62 1.21 -4.97
CA VAL A 12 -14.04 1.55 -6.26
C VAL A 12 -13.17 0.39 -6.71
N SER A 13 -13.50 -0.21 -7.85
CA SER A 13 -12.70 -1.28 -8.44
C SER A 13 -11.41 -0.72 -9.05
N THR A 14 -10.33 -1.51 -8.96
CA THR A 14 -9.09 -1.27 -9.70
C THR A 14 -9.27 -1.62 -11.18
N PHE A 15 -8.32 -1.18 -12.02
CA PHE A 15 -8.34 -1.58 -13.43
C PHE A 15 -7.92 -3.04 -13.57
N ALA A 16 -8.43 -3.72 -14.60
CA ALA A 16 -8.13 -5.13 -14.88
C ALA A 16 -6.71 -5.39 -15.44
N HIS A 17 -5.88 -4.36 -15.61
CA HIS A 17 -4.52 -4.47 -16.15
C HIS A 17 -3.48 -4.08 -15.09
N GLU A 18 -2.22 -4.45 -15.29
CA GLU A 18 -1.14 -4.18 -14.33
C GLU A 18 -0.42 -2.83 -14.54
N ASP A 19 -0.97 -1.91 -15.34
CA ASP A 19 -0.38 -0.57 -15.51
C ASP A 19 -0.39 0.22 -14.18
N LEU A 20 0.77 0.26 -13.52
CA LEU A 20 1.01 0.94 -12.26
C LEU A 20 0.71 2.44 -12.35
N LYS A 21 1.07 3.06 -13.48
CA LYS A 21 0.87 4.49 -13.73
C LYS A 21 -0.61 4.84 -13.83
N LEU A 22 -1.44 3.98 -14.41
CA LEU A 22 -2.88 4.24 -14.48
C LEU A 22 -3.53 4.18 -13.08
N HIS A 23 -3.06 3.30 -12.20
CA HIS A 23 -3.54 3.24 -10.81
C HIS A 23 -3.09 4.44 -9.97
N THR A 24 -1.90 4.97 -10.23
CA THR A 24 -1.47 6.25 -9.67
C THR A 24 -2.38 7.39 -10.14
N LYS A 25 -2.72 7.45 -11.43
CA LYS A 25 -3.66 8.45 -11.97
C LYS A 25 -5.07 8.33 -11.39
N LEU A 26 -5.54 7.12 -11.09
CA LEU A 26 -6.79 6.93 -10.34
C LEU A 26 -6.71 7.60 -8.97
N GLY A 27 -5.60 7.41 -8.25
CA GLY A 27 -5.34 8.10 -6.99
C GLY A 27 -5.38 9.63 -7.12
N GLU A 28 -4.70 10.17 -8.13
CA GLU A 28 -4.70 11.61 -8.41
C GLU A 28 -6.12 12.14 -8.69
N ALA A 29 -6.94 11.38 -9.43
CA ALA A 29 -8.32 11.75 -9.72
C ALA A 29 -9.23 11.73 -8.48
N LEU A 30 -8.92 10.86 -7.51
CA LEU A 30 -9.65 10.77 -6.24
C LEU A 30 -9.18 11.79 -5.20
N ALA A 31 -7.96 12.33 -5.33
CA ALA A 31 -7.35 13.23 -4.36
C ALA A 31 -8.25 14.41 -3.90
N PRO A 32 -9.03 15.08 -4.78
CA PRO A 32 -9.91 16.18 -4.35
C PRO A 32 -11.03 15.79 -3.38
N LEU A 33 -11.33 14.50 -3.23
CA LEU A 33 -12.31 14.02 -2.24
C LEU A 33 -11.78 14.15 -0.80
N ARG A 34 -10.46 14.18 -0.63
CA ARG A 34 -9.82 14.36 0.70
C ARG A 34 -10.20 15.71 1.31
N ASP A 35 -10.30 16.75 0.49
CA ASP A 35 -10.75 18.09 0.90
C ASP A 35 -12.24 18.15 1.26
N GLN A 36 -13.00 17.10 0.94
CA GLN A 36 -14.42 16.95 1.24
C GLN A 36 -14.67 16.02 2.45
N GLY A 37 -13.62 15.69 3.21
CA GLY A 37 -13.72 14.82 4.38
C GLY A 37 -13.84 13.33 4.06
N VAL A 38 -13.50 12.91 2.83
CA VAL A 38 -13.48 11.50 2.43
C VAL A 38 -12.12 10.89 2.72
N VAL A 39 -12.11 9.75 3.40
CA VAL A 39 -10.91 8.92 3.57
C VAL A 39 -10.78 7.98 2.37
N ILE A 40 -9.61 7.97 1.74
CA ILE A 40 -9.27 7.06 0.64
C ILE A 40 -8.45 5.90 1.21
N ILE A 41 -8.91 4.68 1.01
CA ILE A 41 -8.25 3.46 1.51
C ILE A 41 -7.84 2.60 0.33
N GLY A 42 -6.53 2.43 0.14
CA GLY A 42 -5.97 1.41 -0.74
C GLY A 42 -5.67 0.15 0.08
N SER A 43 -6.51 -0.88 0.00
CA SER A 43 -6.30 -2.15 0.70
C SER A 43 -5.55 -3.12 -0.20
N GLY A 44 -4.31 -3.43 0.18
CA GLY A 44 -3.40 -4.28 -0.59
C GLY A 44 -2.30 -4.82 0.31
N SER A 45 -1.15 -5.14 -0.29
CA SER A 45 0.03 -5.63 0.42
C SER A 45 1.29 -5.31 -0.37
N ALA A 46 2.39 -5.02 0.34
CA ALA A 46 3.68 -4.82 -0.29
C ALA A 46 4.25 -6.11 -0.90
N VAL A 47 3.87 -7.28 -0.38
CA VAL A 47 4.30 -8.59 -0.87
C VAL A 47 3.17 -9.55 -0.63
N HIS A 48 2.67 -10.17 -1.70
CA HIS A 48 1.57 -11.12 -1.62
C HIS A 48 1.77 -12.27 -2.61
N ASN A 49 2.48 -13.30 -2.15
CA ASN A 49 2.70 -14.51 -2.95
C ASN A 49 2.19 -15.77 -2.22
N LEU A 50 0.92 -16.08 -2.44
CA LEU A 50 0.30 -17.29 -1.90
C LEU A 50 0.84 -18.58 -2.51
N ARG A 51 1.40 -18.53 -3.73
CA ARG A 51 2.02 -19.70 -4.35
C ARG A 51 3.24 -20.13 -3.54
N TYR A 52 4.11 -19.17 -3.18
CA TYR A 52 5.27 -19.44 -2.32
C TYR A 52 4.82 -19.94 -0.94
N LEU A 53 3.89 -19.22 -0.29
CA LEU A 53 3.39 -19.56 1.05
C LEU A 53 2.83 -20.99 1.13
N ARG A 54 2.14 -21.46 0.08
CA ARG A 54 1.55 -22.80 0.04
C ARG A 54 2.56 -23.92 -0.22
N SER A 55 3.72 -23.61 -0.79
CA SER A 55 4.72 -24.61 -1.19
C SER A 55 5.95 -24.65 -0.27
N HIS A 56 6.05 -23.76 0.72
CA HIS A 56 7.17 -23.65 1.64
C HIS A 56 6.70 -23.60 3.09
N ASP A 57 7.64 -23.72 4.02
CA ASP A 57 7.37 -23.54 5.45
C ASP A 57 6.93 -22.09 5.71
N PRO A 58 5.73 -21.85 6.28
CA PRO A 58 5.24 -20.51 6.58
C PRO A 58 6.08 -19.77 7.64
N SER A 59 6.98 -20.44 8.36
CA SER A 59 7.92 -19.77 9.26
C SER A 59 9.11 -19.13 8.54
N ILE A 60 9.30 -19.42 7.24
CA ILE A 60 10.40 -18.84 6.44
C ILE A 60 9.95 -17.48 5.92
N LEU A 61 10.71 -16.44 6.30
CA LEU A 61 10.61 -15.09 5.77
C LEU A 61 11.79 -14.84 4.80
N PRO A 62 11.56 -14.83 3.48
CA PRO A 62 12.62 -14.50 2.52
C PRO A 62 13.07 -13.04 2.64
N ASP A 63 14.36 -12.78 2.45
CA ASP A 63 14.94 -11.43 2.56
C ASP A 63 14.30 -10.42 1.59
N TYR A 64 13.94 -10.86 0.38
CA TYR A 64 13.29 -10.00 -0.62
C TYR A 64 11.94 -9.45 -0.13
N VAL A 65 11.28 -10.12 0.82
CA VAL A 65 10.00 -9.66 1.36
C VAL A 65 10.20 -8.37 2.14
N VAL A 66 11.22 -8.37 3.01
CA VAL A 66 11.58 -7.19 3.82
C VAL A 66 12.15 -6.09 2.92
N GLU A 67 12.98 -6.46 1.93
CA GLU A 67 13.55 -5.50 0.98
C GLU A 67 12.47 -4.74 0.21
N PHE A 68 11.48 -5.45 -0.36
CA PHE A 68 10.41 -4.84 -1.13
C PHE A 68 9.46 -4.02 -0.23
N ASP A 69 9.15 -4.50 0.98
CA ASP A 69 8.38 -3.73 1.96
C ASP A 69 9.04 -2.40 2.32
N LYS A 70 10.36 -2.43 2.60
CA LYS A 70 11.13 -1.23 2.93
C LYS A 70 11.21 -0.25 1.79
N LEU A 71 11.15 -0.73 0.55
CA LEU A 71 11.06 0.14 -0.62
C LEU A 71 9.74 0.91 -0.66
N LEU A 72 8.61 0.23 -0.42
CA LEU A 72 7.30 0.89 -0.33
C LEU A 72 7.21 1.83 0.87
N GLU A 73 7.77 1.43 2.01
CA GLU A 73 7.89 2.29 3.19
C GLU A 73 8.62 3.58 2.84
N LYS A 74 9.81 3.48 2.24
CA LYS A 74 10.57 4.65 1.80
C LYS A 74 9.73 5.55 0.88
N TYR A 75 9.02 4.98 -0.08
CA TYR A 75 8.22 5.76 -1.02
C TYR A 75 7.06 6.47 -0.31
N ALA A 76 6.45 5.82 0.69
CA ALA A 76 5.40 6.41 1.49
C ALA A 76 5.92 7.48 2.46
N THR A 77 7.02 7.23 3.17
CA THR A 77 7.44 8.00 4.34
C THR A 77 8.59 8.98 4.10
N GLU A 78 9.28 8.90 2.97
CA GLU A 78 10.42 9.77 2.66
C GLU A 78 10.23 10.59 1.38
N LEU A 79 9.49 10.06 0.40
CA LEU A 79 9.21 10.75 -0.87
C LEU A 79 7.85 11.45 -0.84
N LYS A 80 7.59 12.36 -1.77
CA LYS A 80 6.28 13.03 -1.95
C LYS A 80 6.07 13.48 -3.40
N GLY A 81 4.86 13.92 -3.74
CA GLY A 81 4.56 14.54 -5.03
C GLY A 81 4.98 13.68 -6.23
N ASP A 82 5.52 14.33 -7.25
CA ASP A 82 5.95 13.68 -8.49
C ASP A 82 7.09 12.67 -8.30
N GLU A 83 7.96 12.88 -7.31
CA GLU A 83 9.07 11.96 -7.03
C GLU A 83 8.53 10.61 -6.54
N ARG A 84 7.62 10.61 -5.55
CA ARG A 84 6.97 9.39 -5.06
C ARG A 84 6.28 8.64 -6.20
N LYS A 85 5.47 9.35 -6.99
CA LYS A 85 4.72 8.76 -8.11
C LYS A 85 5.64 8.14 -9.15
N THR A 86 6.72 8.84 -9.51
CA THR A 86 7.70 8.35 -10.49
C THR A 86 8.36 7.07 -10.01
N LYS A 87 8.79 7.02 -8.73
CA LYS A 87 9.42 5.83 -8.16
C LYS A 87 8.46 4.66 -7.96
N ALA A 88 7.24 4.91 -7.52
CA ALA A 88 6.21 3.88 -7.40
C ALA A 88 5.91 3.23 -8.77
N ASN A 89 5.77 4.05 -9.82
CA ASN A 89 5.45 3.57 -11.17
C ASN A 89 6.55 2.73 -11.85
N THR A 90 7.70 2.53 -11.22
CA THR A 90 8.80 1.68 -11.70
C THR A 90 9.03 0.46 -10.80
N LEU A 91 8.09 0.14 -9.89
CA LEU A 91 8.21 -1.02 -8.99
C LEU A 91 8.21 -2.35 -9.74
N ASP A 92 7.65 -2.41 -10.94
CA ASP A 92 7.66 -3.56 -11.82
C ASP A 92 9.05 -3.87 -12.41
N GLU A 93 9.99 -2.92 -12.33
CA GLU A 93 11.39 -3.11 -12.71
C GLU A 93 12.22 -3.78 -11.60
N HIS A 94 11.67 -3.94 -10.39
CA HIS A 94 12.38 -4.56 -9.27
C HIS A 94 12.70 -6.04 -9.57
N PRO A 95 13.92 -6.54 -9.27
CA PRO A 95 14.31 -7.93 -9.59
C PRO A 95 13.35 -8.99 -9.04
N TYR A 96 12.82 -8.75 -7.84
CA TYR A 96 11.87 -9.64 -7.16
C TYR A 96 10.40 -9.28 -7.38
N TYR A 97 10.06 -8.43 -8.35
CA TYR A 97 8.68 -7.98 -8.56
C TYR A 97 7.70 -9.16 -8.68
N ARG A 98 8.03 -10.16 -9.51
CA ARG A 98 7.17 -11.35 -9.69
C ARG A 98 7.22 -12.37 -8.56
N ASP A 99 8.29 -12.35 -7.75
CA ASP A 99 8.36 -13.12 -6.51
C ASP A 99 7.47 -12.50 -5.42
N CYS A 100 7.37 -11.17 -5.38
CA CYS A 100 6.47 -10.45 -4.48
C CYS A 100 5.01 -10.51 -4.96
N HIS A 101 4.81 -10.43 -6.28
CA HIS A 101 3.53 -10.26 -6.94
C HIS A 101 3.43 -11.13 -8.18
N PRO A 102 2.90 -12.36 -8.08
CA PRO A 102 2.58 -13.17 -9.26
C PRO A 102 1.71 -12.37 -10.25
N THR A 103 0.77 -11.60 -9.70
CA THR A 103 -0.03 -10.57 -10.37
C THR A 103 -0.07 -9.31 -9.49
N ALA A 104 -0.33 -8.15 -10.10
CA ALA A 104 -0.16 -6.84 -9.46
C ALA A 104 -1.32 -6.39 -8.55
N GLU A 105 -2.40 -7.16 -8.42
CA GLU A 105 -3.67 -6.75 -7.81
C GLU A 105 -3.54 -6.30 -6.35
N HIS A 106 -2.60 -6.88 -5.60
CA HIS A 106 -2.34 -6.49 -4.22
C HIS A 106 -1.37 -5.30 -4.11
N LEU A 107 -0.62 -4.98 -5.17
CA LEU A 107 0.30 -3.84 -5.21
C LEU A 107 -0.37 -2.56 -5.70
N VAL A 108 -1.25 -2.65 -6.69
CA VAL A 108 -1.89 -1.46 -7.29
C VAL A 108 -2.71 -0.59 -6.31
N PRO A 109 -3.27 -1.09 -5.19
CA PRO A 109 -3.89 -0.24 -4.18
C PRO A 109 -2.91 0.76 -3.54
N PHE A 110 -1.63 0.40 -3.41
CA PHE A 110 -0.58 1.32 -2.95
C PHE A 110 -0.44 2.50 -3.92
N HIS A 111 -0.52 2.24 -5.23
CA HIS A 111 -0.40 3.28 -6.27
C HIS A 111 -1.55 4.28 -6.20
N THR A 112 -2.77 3.78 -5.99
CA THR A 112 -3.94 4.65 -5.78
C THR A 112 -3.81 5.50 -4.52
N ALA A 113 -3.36 4.92 -3.39
CA ALA A 113 -3.11 5.70 -2.18
C ALA A 113 -1.98 6.74 -2.38
N ALA A 114 -0.88 6.35 -3.02
CA ALA A 114 0.27 7.21 -3.30
C ALA A 114 -0.08 8.38 -4.24
N GLY A 115 -0.92 8.14 -5.26
CA GLY A 115 -1.44 9.19 -6.14
C GLY A 115 -2.36 10.17 -5.43
N ALA A 116 -3.20 9.68 -4.51
CA ALA A 116 -4.10 10.51 -3.72
C ALA A 116 -3.38 11.33 -2.63
N ALA A 117 -2.21 10.88 -2.18
CA ALA A 117 -1.47 11.48 -1.08
C ALA A 117 -0.87 12.86 -1.41
N GLY A 118 -0.68 13.20 -2.69
CA GLY A 118 -0.14 14.50 -3.10
C GLY A 118 1.22 14.82 -2.44
N GLU A 119 1.29 15.97 -1.77
CA GLU A 119 2.50 16.45 -1.09
C GLU A 119 2.68 15.90 0.33
N ASP A 120 1.74 15.11 0.84
CA ASP A 120 1.82 14.59 2.20
C ASP A 120 2.86 13.48 2.30
N THR A 121 3.73 13.57 3.30
CA THR A 121 4.58 12.46 3.74
C THR A 121 3.75 11.49 4.59
N GLY A 122 3.93 10.20 4.36
CA GLY A 122 3.26 9.16 5.13
C GLY A 122 3.95 8.84 6.45
N ILE A 123 3.21 8.22 7.36
CA ILE A 123 3.75 7.54 8.55
C ILE A 123 3.48 6.04 8.47
N LYS A 124 4.44 5.22 8.91
CA LYS A 124 4.22 3.77 9.03
C LYS A 124 3.36 3.51 10.27
N LEU A 125 2.26 2.79 10.06
CA LEU A 125 1.26 2.49 11.07
C LEU A 125 1.46 1.08 11.64
N VAL A 126 1.66 0.12 10.74
CA VAL A 126 1.84 -1.29 11.07
C VAL A 126 3.06 -1.79 10.32
N GLU A 127 3.81 -2.68 10.96
CA GLU A 127 4.83 -3.52 10.34
C GLU A 127 4.64 -4.95 10.84
N GLU A 128 4.25 -5.84 9.93
CA GLU A 128 4.06 -7.25 10.25
C GLU A 128 4.24 -8.10 9.00
N TYR A 129 4.79 -9.31 9.19
CA TYR A 129 5.10 -10.24 8.11
C TYR A 129 4.64 -11.64 8.49
N VAL A 130 4.09 -12.36 7.50
CA VAL A 130 3.85 -13.80 7.58
C VAL A 130 4.38 -14.43 6.30
N SER A 131 5.61 -14.94 6.34
CA SER A 131 6.34 -15.41 5.15
C SER A 131 6.29 -14.39 4.01
N THR A 132 5.68 -14.72 2.87
CA THR A 132 5.51 -13.86 1.69
C THR A 132 4.23 -13.00 1.70
N LEU A 133 3.74 -12.67 2.90
CA LEU A 133 2.66 -11.72 3.14
C LEU A 133 3.18 -10.56 4.00
N SER A 134 3.20 -9.35 3.43
CA SER A 134 3.43 -8.12 4.20
C SER A 134 2.09 -7.48 4.60
N TRP A 135 1.98 -7.07 5.85
CA TRP A 135 0.84 -6.35 6.42
C TRP A 135 1.15 -4.88 6.73
N SER A 136 2.28 -4.38 6.21
CA SER A 136 2.66 -2.99 6.42
C SER A 136 1.56 -2.04 5.95
N SER A 137 1.28 -1.04 6.79
CA SER A 137 0.25 -0.04 6.53
C SER A 137 0.82 1.35 6.71
N TYR A 138 0.39 2.29 5.86
CA TYR A 138 0.85 3.68 5.88
C TYR A 138 -0.35 4.62 5.89
N GLY A 139 -0.19 5.77 6.55
CA GLY A 139 -1.20 6.84 6.53
C GLY A 139 -0.59 8.16 6.06
N PHE A 140 -1.27 8.83 5.14
CA PHE A 140 -0.88 10.12 4.59
C PHE A 140 -1.78 11.23 5.14
N GLY A 141 -1.21 12.42 5.35
CA GLY A 141 -1.96 13.57 5.90
C GLY A 141 -2.41 13.37 7.35
N LEU A 142 -1.84 12.39 8.05
CA LEU A 142 -2.06 12.16 9.47
C LEU A 142 -1.20 13.13 10.28
N ALA A 143 -1.72 13.54 11.45
CA ALA A 143 -0.93 14.33 12.39
C ALA A 143 0.26 13.49 12.90
N ALA A 144 1.41 14.13 13.15
CA ALA A 144 2.63 13.44 13.57
C ALA A 144 2.47 12.68 14.91
N ASP A 145 1.52 13.08 15.74
CA ASP A 145 1.19 12.47 17.02
C ASP A 145 0.01 11.48 16.94
N THR A 146 -0.40 11.07 15.74
CA THR A 146 -1.48 10.10 15.54
C THR A 146 -1.17 8.82 16.30
N LYS A 147 -2.00 8.52 17.31
CA LYS A 147 -1.93 7.28 18.06
C LYS A 147 -2.87 6.27 17.46
N LEU A 148 -2.32 5.15 17.01
CA LEU A 148 -3.13 4.00 16.67
C LEU A 148 -3.83 3.47 17.93
N PRO A 149 -5.10 3.07 17.84
CA PRO A 149 -5.76 2.42 18.94
C PRO A 149 -4.97 1.15 19.31
N ASN A 150 -4.78 0.91 20.60
CA ASN A 150 -4.16 -0.33 21.06
C ASN A 150 -5.17 -1.46 20.86
N TYR A 151 -4.97 -2.28 19.83
CA TYR A 151 -5.84 -3.40 19.50
C TYR A 151 -5.34 -4.74 20.09
N ALA A 152 -4.42 -4.70 21.07
CA ALA A 152 -4.00 -5.89 21.77
C ALA A 152 -5.22 -6.68 22.28
N SER A 153 -5.41 -7.85 21.68
CA SER A 153 -6.36 -8.89 22.09
C SER A 153 -5.87 -9.63 23.32
#